data_AF-A0A1A2DP50-F1
#
_entry.id   AF-A0A1A2DP50-F1
#
_cell.length_a   1.000
_cell.length_b   1.000
_cell.length_c   1.000
_cell.angle_alpha   90.00
_cell.angle_beta   90.00
_cell.angle_gamma   90.00
#
_symmetry.space_group_name_H-M   'P 1'
#
loop_
_entity.id
_entity.type
_entity.pdbx_description
1 polymer ?
#
loop_
_entity_poly.entity_id
_entity_poly.type
_entity_poly.pdbx_seq_one_letter_code
_entity_poly.pdbx_strand_id
1 'polypeptide(L)'
;MNVDYYLQKVPVESVRPGFSLAIDQGGDYRLFQVECTQMTQRSGQPVSFTLTSEPIDDGDPWVLECAAGTPVVRVLGVCKVAS
;
A
#
# COMPACT_ATOMS: atom_id res chain seq x y z
N MET A 1 -23.27 4.81 8.71
CA MET A 1 -22.37 5.95 8.42
C MET A 1 -21.49 5.51 7.27
N ASN A 2 -21.64 6.12 6.09
CA ASN A 2 -20.81 5.78 4.92
C ASN A 2 -19.63 6.76 4.89
N VAL A 3 -18.41 6.25 4.71
CA VAL A 3 -17.19 7.06 4.67
C VAL A 3 -16.66 6.96 3.26
N ASP A 4 -16.65 8.07 2.53
CA ASP A 4 -16.05 8.13 1.20
C ASP A 4 -14.55 8.35 1.33
N TYR A 5 -13.77 7.53 0.62
CA TYR A 5 -12.32 7.65 0.58
C TYR A 5 -11.88 8.31 -0.72
N TYR A 6 -10.97 9.28 -0.64
CA TYR A 6 -10.28 9.78 -1.83
C TYR A 6 -9.18 8.78 -2.20
N LEU A 7 -9.35 8.09 -3.33
CA LEU A 7 -8.44 7.05 -3.79
C LEU A 7 -7.65 7.52 -5.01
N GLN A 8 -6.37 7.16 -5.06
CA GLN A 8 -5.48 7.41 -6.19
C GLN A 8 -4.74 6.13 -6.56
N LYS A 9 -4.86 5.70 -7.82
CA LYS A 9 -4.05 4.59 -8.34
C LYS A 9 -2.67 5.13 -8.73
N VAL A 10 -1.62 4.58 -8.13
CA VAL A 10 -0.21 4.95 -8.40
C VAL A 10 0.60 3.69 -8.68
N PRO A 11 1.67 3.76 -9.48
CA PRO A 11 2.55 2.61 -9.63
C PRO A 11 3.40 2.42 -8.36
N VAL A 12 3.79 1.18 -8.05
CA VAL A 12 4.46 0.86 -6.78
C VAL A 12 5.76 1.66 -6.57
N GLU A 13 6.51 1.97 -7.63
CA GLU A 13 7.73 2.78 -7.56
C GLU A 13 7.50 4.22 -7.08
N SER A 14 6.25 4.70 -7.08
CA SER A 14 5.88 6.02 -6.55
C SER A 14 5.51 5.98 -5.06
N VAL A 15 5.40 4.80 -4.46
CA VAL A 15 5.06 4.64 -3.05
C VAL A 15 6.22 5.09 -2.17
N ARG A 16 5.89 5.77 -1.06
CA ARG A 16 6.86 6.26 -0.08
C ARG A 16 6.39 5.91 1.33
N PRO A 17 7.32 5.83 2.31
CA PRO A 17 6.95 5.79 3.73
C PRO A 17 5.93 6.88 4.08
N GLY A 18 4.97 6.54 4.93
CA GLY A 18 3.83 7.37 5.31
C GLY A 18 2.63 7.30 4.35
N PHE A 19 2.71 6.59 3.23
CA PHE A 19 1.54 6.34 2.39
C PHE A 19 0.59 5.35 3.09
N SER A 20 -0.71 5.58 2.95
CA SER A 20 -1.74 4.61 3.28
C SER A 20 -2.23 3.96 1.99
N LEU A 21 -2.17 2.63 1.91
CA LEU A 21 -2.64 1.86 0.77
C LEU A 21 -3.88 1.03 1.15
N ALA A 22 -4.80 0.88 0.21
CA ALA A 22 -5.90 -0.06 0.31
C ALA A 22 -5.51 -1.35 -0.43
N ILE A 23 -5.36 -2.44 0.31
CA ILE A 23 -4.97 -3.74 -0.24
C ILE A 23 -6.18 -4.67 -0.19
N ASP A 24 -6.58 -5.19 -1.35
CA ASP A 24 -7.62 -6.21 -1.44
C ASP A 24 -7.08 -7.55 -0.91
N GLN A 25 -7.79 -8.12 0.06
CA GLN A 25 -7.55 -9.43 0.62
C GLN A 25 -8.86 -10.23 0.58
N GLY A 26 -9.10 -10.89 -0.55
CA GLY A 26 -10.22 -11.83 -0.68
C GLY A 26 -11.60 -11.15 -0.71
N GLY A 27 -11.69 -9.92 -1.23
CA GLY A 27 -12.93 -9.16 -1.33
C GLY A 27 -13.11 -8.11 -0.24
N ASP A 28 -12.26 -8.11 0.78
CA ASP A 28 -12.18 -7.06 1.79
C ASP A 28 -10.92 -6.21 1.60
N TYR A 29 -11.06 -4.89 1.77
CA TYR A 29 -9.92 -3.99 1.74
C TYR A 29 -9.35 -3.78 3.14
N ARG A 30 -8.04 -4.00 3.30
CA ARG A 30 -7.31 -3.65 4.51
C ARG A 30 -6.40 -2.44 4.26
N LEU A 31 -6.28 -1.61 5.29
CA LEU A 31 -5.37 -0.48 5.30
C LEU A 31 -3.95 -0.99 5.54
N PHE A 32 -3.05 -0.68 4.62
CA PHE A 32 -1.62 -0.94 4.73
C PHE A 32 -0.90 0.40 4.89
N GLN A 33 -0.38 0.68 6.09
CA GLN A 33 0.44 1.86 6.33
C GLN A 33 1.88 1.53 5.95
N VAL A 34 2.41 2.22 4.95
CA VAL A 34 3.76 1.96 4.45
C VAL A 34 4.77 2.57 5.40
N GLU A 35 5.57 1.72 6.03
CA GLU A 35 6.66 2.14 6.91
C GLU A 35 7.99 2.14 6.16
N CYS A 36 8.26 1.10 5.36
CA CYS A 36 9.47 1.01 4.56
C CYS A 36 9.18 0.57 3.12
N THR A 37 10.03 1.03 2.21
CA THR A 37 10.02 0.66 0.80
C THR A 37 11.43 0.24 0.38
N GLN A 38 11.58 -0.96 -0.17
CA GLN A 38 12.85 -1.48 -0.66
C GLN A 38 12.73 -1.88 -2.13
N MET A 39 13.64 -1.39 -2.97
CA MET A 39 13.78 -1.81 -4.36
C MET A 39 14.87 -2.88 -4.46
N THR A 40 14.58 -3.97 -5.15
CA THR A 40 15.57 -4.99 -5.49
C THR A 40 15.70 -5.09 -7.00
N GLN A 41 16.93 -4.96 -7.49
CA GLN A 41 17.29 -5.15 -8.89
C GLN A 41 18.40 -6.19 -8.97
N ARG A 42 18.14 -7.28 -9.69
CA ARG A 42 19.10 -8.36 -9.94
C ARG A 42 19.24 -8.54 -11.43
N SER A 43 20.47 -8.80 -11.90
CA SER A 43 20.73 -8.98 -13.33
C SER A 43 19.86 -10.11 -13.90
N GLY A 44 19.17 -9.84 -15.01
CA GLY A 44 18.26 -10.80 -15.63
C GLY A 44 16.92 -11.01 -14.92
N GLN A 45 16.62 -10.28 -13.84
CA GLN A 45 15.32 -10.34 -13.15
C GLN A 45 14.57 -9.00 -13.25
N PRO A 46 13.22 -9.02 -13.29
CA PRO A 46 12.43 -7.81 -13.16
C PRO A 46 12.74 -7.08 -11.85
N VAL A 47 12.64 -5.74 -11.87
CA VAL A 47 12.72 -4.94 -10.65
C VAL A 47 11.55 -5.29 -9.74
N SER A 48 11.85 -5.59 -8.48
CA SER A 48 10.84 -5.83 -7.45
C SER A 48 10.88 -4.76 -6.37
N PHE A 49 9.72 -4.52 -5.78
CA PHE A 49 9.52 -3.64 -4.64
C PHE A 49 8.94 -4.45 -3.48
N THR A 50 9.54 -4.26 -2.31
CA THR A 50 9.05 -4.78 -1.03
C THR A 50 8.58 -3.60 -0.20
N LEU A 51 7.30 -3.58 0.15
CA LEU A 51 6.72 -2.62 1.08
C LEU A 51 6.50 -3.34 2.41
N THR A 52 6.83 -2.70 3.52
CA THR A 52 6.55 -3.24 4.85
C THR A 52 5.72 -2.25 5.66
N SER A 53 4.76 -2.75 6.42
CA SER A 53 4.00 -1.96 7.39
C SER A 53 4.62 -1.98 8.77
N GLU A 54 4.09 -1.18 9.69
CA GLU A 54 4.28 -1.44 11.11
C GLU A 54 3.65 -2.80 11.50
N PRO A 55 4.17 -3.45 12.56
CA PRO A 55 3.50 -4.55 13.26
C PRO A 55 2.05 -4.20 13.61
N ILE A 56 1.12 -5.14 13.41
CA ILE A 56 -0.24 -5.01 13.93
C ILE A 56 -0.34 -5.87 15.20
N ASP A 57 -0.76 -5.28 16.31
CA ASP A 57 -1.05 -5.97 17.59
C ASP A 57 0.05 -6.96 18.04
N ASP A 58 1.30 -6.50 18.11
CA ASP A 58 2.50 -7.29 18.45
C ASP A 58 2.83 -8.44 17.47
N GLY A 59 2.20 -8.47 16.29
CA GLY A 59 2.47 -9.43 15.23
C GLY A 59 3.65 -9.05 14.32
N ASP A 60 3.91 -9.87 13.31
CA ASP A 60 4.92 -9.54 12.30
C ASP A 60 4.46 -8.36 11.42
N PRO A 61 5.39 -7.50 10.96
CA PRO A 61 5.14 -6.52 9.92
C PRO A 61 4.45 -7.15 8.71
N TRP A 62 3.40 -6.52 8.19
CA TRP A 62 2.81 -6.96 6.93
C TRP A 62 3.75 -6.59 5.78
N VAL A 63 4.15 -7.60 5.00
CA VAL A 63 5.00 -7.44 3.81
C VAL A 63 4.16 -7.57 2.53
N LEU A 64 4.34 -6.64 1.60
CA LEU A 64 3.82 -6.71 0.24
C LEU A 64 4.98 -6.70 -0.76
N GLU A 65 5.06 -7.74 -1.60
CA GLU A 65 6.03 -7.83 -2.68
C GLU A 65 5.34 -7.71 -4.04
N CYS A 66 5.85 -6.84 -4.90
CA CYS A 66 5.32 -6.68 -6.25
C CYS A 66 6.37 -6.21 -7.25
N ALA A 67 6.09 -6.44 -8.53
CA ALA A 67 6.96 -6.00 -9.61
C ALA A 67 6.78 -4.49 -9.86
N ALA A 68 7.83 -3.83 -10.37
CA ALA A 68 7.74 -2.46 -10.86
C ALA A 68 6.55 -2.28 -11.84
N GLY A 69 5.88 -1.13 -11.77
CA GLY A 69 4.68 -0.84 -12.57
C GLY A 69 3.40 -1.48 -12.04
N THR A 70 3.46 -2.33 -11.00
CA THR A 70 2.26 -2.85 -10.33
C THR A 70 1.47 -1.66 -9.76
N PRO A 71 0.20 -1.48 -10.16
CA PRO A 71 -0.58 -0.39 -9.63
C PRO A 71 -1.10 -0.71 -8.24
N VAL A 72 -0.95 0.22 -7.32
CA VAL A 72 -1.48 0.17 -5.95
C VAL A 72 -2.46 1.32 -5.72
N VAL A 73 -3.39 1.13 -4.80
CA VAL A 73 -4.41 2.12 -4.47
C VAL A 73 -3.97 2.88 -3.22
N ARG A 74 -3.59 4.14 -3.39
CA ARG A 74 -3.29 5.07 -2.30
C ARG A 74 -4.57 5.69 -1.77
N VAL A 75 -4.73 5.68 -0.46
CA VAL A 75 -5.76 6.41 0.27
C VAL A 75 -5.21 7.81 0.61
N LEU A 76 -5.85 8.85 0.10
CA LEU A 76 -5.46 10.25 0.31
C LEU A 76 -6.11 10.88 1.54
N GLY A 77 -7.25 10.35 1.97
CA GLY A 77 -7.99 10.85 3.13
C GLY A 77 -9.44 10.38 3.12
N VAL A 78 -10.12 10.68 4.23
CA VAL A 78 -11.55 10.43 4.40
C VAL A 78 -12.34 11.70 4.14
N CYS A 79 -13.39 11.62 3.35
CA CYS A 79 -14.41 12.66 3.27
C CYS A 79 -15.53 12.30 4.23
N LYS A 80 -15.69 13.07 5.31
CA LYS A 80 -16.91 13.00 6.11
C LYS A 80 -17.97 13.79 5.36
N VAL A 81 -18.93 13.10 4.74
CA VAL A 81 -20.12 13.77 4.21
C VAL A 81 -20.83 14.38 5.41
N ALA A 82 -20.92 15.72 5.46
CA ALA A 82 -21.74 16.39 6.47
C ALA A 82 -23.19 15.93 6.28
N SER A 83 -23.76 15.29 7.30
CA SER A 83 -25.19 14.95 7.37
C SER A 83 -26.02 16.19 7.67
#